data_AF-A0A0F3RF64-F1
#
_entry.id   AF-A0A0F3RF64-F1
#
_cell.length_a   1.000
_cell.length_b   1.000
_cell.length_c   1.000
_cell.angle_alpha   90.00
_cell.angle_beta   90.00
_cell.angle_gamma   90.00
#
_symmetry.space_group_name_H-M   'P 1'
#
loop_
_entity.id
_entity.type
_entity.pdbx_description
1 polymer ?
#
loop_
_entity_poly.entity_id
_entity_poly.type
_entity_poly.pdbx_seq_one_letter_code
_entity_poly.pdbx_strand_id
1 'polypeptide(L)'
;MYKIVESNKDVFGFKWQPIWPINQKIIESYYALGWRILKVRGCSNKDLIFHSGYIINGINSFIGFIQSEELGIIILVNQEGSFPLKNGLGLWFDYMD
;
A
#
# COMPACT_ATOMS: atom_id res chain seq x y z
N MET A 1 -5.81 6.25 24.19
CA MET A 1 -5.26 4.89 24.00
C MET A 1 -5.75 4.41 22.63
N TYR A 2 -4.93 4.56 21.60
CA TYR A 2 -5.34 4.19 20.23
C TYR A 2 -5.29 2.67 20.09
N LYS A 3 -6.40 2.06 19.66
CA LYS A 3 -6.43 0.64 19.30
C LYS A 3 -5.42 0.43 18.17
N ILE A 4 -4.34 -0.29 18.45
CA ILE A 4 -3.47 -0.84 17.41
C ILE A 4 -4.35 -1.83 16.65
N VAL A 5 -4.62 -1.54 15.38
CA VAL A 5 -5.39 -2.45 14.52
C VAL A 5 -4.48 -3.63 14.19
N GLU A 6 -4.60 -4.69 14.99
CA GLU A 6 -3.93 -5.96 14.77
C GLU A 6 -4.47 -6.62 13.48
N SER A 7 -3.69 -6.53 12.41
CA SER A 7 -3.90 -7.18 11.12
C SER A 7 -5.07 -6.65 10.28
N ASN A 8 -4.72 -5.91 9.25
CA ASN A 8 -5.64 -5.47 8.23
C ASN A 8 -5.81 -6.62 7.20
N LYS A 9 -6.84 -7.46 7.36
CA LYS A 9 -7.14 -8.62 6.49
C LYS A 9 -7.31 -8.27 5.00
N ASP A 10 -7.48 -6.99 4.67
CA ASP A 10 -7.54 -6.50 3.30
C ASP A 10 -6.20 -6.66 2.56
N VAL A 11 -5.07 -6.40 3.24
CA VAL A 11 -3.72 -6.39 2.64
C VAL A 11 -3.13 -7.80 2.59
N PHE A 12 -3.33 -8.56 3.66
CA PHE A 12 -2.78 -9.91 3.83
C PHE A 12 -3.79 -11.02 3.50
N GLY A 13 -4.90 -10.69 2.82
CA GLY A 13 -6.00 -11.62 2.53
C GLY A 13 -6.61 -11.50 1.14
N PHE A 14 -7.79 -12.12 0.98
CA PHE A 14 -8.47 -12.45 -0.29
C PHE A 14 -8.76 -11.30 -1.25
N LYS A 15 -8.82 -10.04 -0.77
CA LYS A 15 -9.38 -8.93 -1.56
C LYS A 15 -8.37 -8.27 -2.49
N TRP A 16 -7.10 -8.18 -2.11
CA TRP A 16 -6.08 -7.42 -2.85
C TRP A 16 -5.06 -8.36 -3.52
N GLN A 17 -4.77 -9.51 -2.89
CA GLN A 17 -3.80 -10.54 -3.32
C GLN A 17 -2.60 -9.98 -4.11
N PRO A 18 -1.88 -8.98 -3.59
CA PRO A 18 -0.67 -8.52 -4.27
C PRO A 18 0.43 -9.60 -4.11
N ILE A 19 1.30 -9.69 -5.10
CA ILE A 19 2.50 -10.52 -5.01
C ILE A 19 3.48 -9.73 -4.14
N TRP A 20 3.84 -10.30 -3.00
CA TRP A 20 4.75 -9.66 -2.05
C TRP A 20 6.19 -10.15 -2.34
N PRO A 21 7.14 -9.25 -2.64
CA PRO A 21 8.54 -9.61 -2.86
C PRO A 21 9.28 -9.90 -1.55
N ILE A 22 8.73 -9.47 -0.41
CA ILE A 22 9.28 -9.72 0.93
C ILE A 22 8.32 -10.55 1.78
N ASN A 23 8.85 -11.15 2.86
CA ASN A 23 8.06 -11.96 3.78
C ASN A 23 6.94 -11.12 4.41
N GLN A 24 5.68 -11.48 4.16
CA GLN A 24 4.51 -10.75 4.69
C GLN A 24 4.52 -10.61 6.22
N LYS A 25 5.15 -11.55 6.94
CA LYS A 25 5.23 -11.52 8.42
C LYS A 25 6.04 -10.34 8.97
N ILE A 26 6.89 -9.74 8.16
CA ILE A 26 7.66 -8.55 8.55
C ILE A 26 7.00 -7.25 8.09
N ILE A 27 5.90 -7.32 7.34
CA ILE A 27 5.15 -6.13 6.92
C ILE A 27 4.11 -5.81 7.98
N GLU A 28 4.14 -4.58 8.48
CA GLU A 28 3.17 -4.05 9.43
C GLU A 28 2.22 -3.10 8.67
N SER A 29 0.91 -3.27 8.86
CA SER A 29 -0.11 -2.47 8.17
C SER A 29 -1.00 -1.74 9.17
N TYR A 30 -1.07 -0.42 9.04
CA TYR A 30 -1.88 0.47 9.85
C TYR A 30 -2.90 1.20 8.97
N TYR A 31 -4.02 1.64 9.54
CA TYR A 31 -5.03 2.41 8.82
C TYR A 31 -5.62 3.48 9.72
N ALA A 32 -5.62 4.73 9.24
CA ALA A 32 -6.17 5.88 9.96
C ALA A 32 -6.58 6.99 8.98
N LEU A 33 -7.68 7.69 9.26
CA LEU A 33 -8.13 8.87 8.50
C LEU A 33 -8.24 8.66 6.97
N GLY A 34 -8.58 7.45 6.52
CA GLY A 34 -8.67 7.12 5.10
C GLY A 34 -7.34 6.70 4.47
N TRP A 35 -6.22 6.78 5.19
CA TRP A 35 -4.90 6.39 4.71
C TRP A 35 -4.47 5.06 5.29
N ARG A 36 -3.72 4.31 4.49
CA ARG A 36 -3.07 3.06 4.89
C ARG A 36 -1.56 3.29 4.96
N ILE A 37 -0.94 2.80 6.01
CA ILE A 37 0.51 2.90 6.21
C ILE A 37 1.08 1.48 6.21
N LEU A 38 2.06 1.22 5.36
CA LEU A 38 2.85 -0.01 5.40
C LEU A 38 4.25 0.31 5.90
N LYS A 39 4.70 -0.51 6.84
CA LYS A 39 6.06 -0.48 7.38
C LYS A 39 6.68 -1.86 7.24
N VAL A 40 7.99 -1.91 7.14
CA VAL A 40 8.73 -3.18 7.15
C VAL A 40 9.56 -3.24 8.41
N ARG A 41 9.32 -4.26 9.24
CA ARG A 41 10.07 -4.49 10.46
C ARG A 41 11.54 -4.69 10.13
N GLY A 42 12.40 -3.86 10.72
CA GLY A 42 13.85 -3.88 10.49
C GLY A 42 14.33 -2.94 9.38
N CYS A 43 13.42 -2.28 8.64
CA CYS A 43 13.74 -1.23 7.69
C CYS A 43 13.18 0.09 8.21
N SER A 44 14.03 0.96 8.74
CA SER A 44 13.62 2.31 9.14
C SER A 44 13.58 3.23 7.92
N ASN A 45 12.61 4.15 7.90
CA ASN A 45 12.50 5.19 6.88
C ASN A 45 12.18 4.66 5.48
N LYS A 46 11.34 3.64 5.33
CA LYS A 46 10.78 3.24 4.01
C LYS A 46 9.27 3.01 4.14
N ASP A 47 8.62 3.82 4.97
CA ASP A 47 7.19 3.73 5.23
C ASP A 47 6.41 4.21 4.00
N LEU A 48 5.48 3.39 3.51
CA LEU A 48 4.55 3.79 2.45
C LEU A 48 3.24 4.25 3.08
N ILE A 49 2.88 5.50 2.84
CA ILE A 49 1.56 6.05 3.15
C ILE A 49 0.76 6.06 1.86
N PHE A 50 -0.36 5.36 1.79
CA PHE A 50 -1.12 5.26 0.55
C PHE A 50 -2.63 5.17 0.75
N HIS A 51 -3.36 5.54 -0.29
CA HIS A 51 -4.78 5.28 -0.44
C HIS A 51 -5.01 4.71 -1.84
N SER A 52 -5.91 3.74 -1.95
CA SER A 52 -6.29 3.20 -3.26
C SER A 52 -7.79 3.13 -3.32
N GLY A 53 -8.33 3.72 -4.39
CA GLY A 53 -9.75 3.69 -4.69
C GLY A 53 -10.16 2.32 -5.20
N TYR A 54 -11.32 1.84 -4.75
CA TYR A 54 -11.98 0.70 -5.36
C TYR A 54 -12.91 1.21 -6.46
N ILE A 55 -12.93 0.49 -7.59
CA ILE A 55 -13.59 0.82 -8.87
C ILE A 55 -14.86 1.65 -8.69
N ILE A 56 -14.81 2.93 -9.11
CA ILE A 56 -16.00 3.76 -9.31
C ILE A 56 -16.15 3.94 -10.82
N ASN A 57 -17.19 3.38 -11.43
CA ASN A 57 -17.49 3.50 -12.86
C ASN A 57 -16.31 3.15 -13.79
N GLY A 58 -15.56 2.09 -13.50
CA GLY A 58 -14.41 1.67 -14.31
C GLY A 58 -13.11 2.45 -14.08
N ILE A 59 -13.10 3.43 -13.17
CA ILE A 59 -11.88 4.17 -12.79
C ILE A 59 -11.29 3.55 -11.52
N ASN A 60 -10.00 3.24 -11.57
CA ASN A 60 -9.22 2.78 -10.42
C ASN A 60 -8.04 3.74 -10.17
N SER A 61 -7.75 3.99 -8.89
CA SER A 61 -6.75 4.94 -8.45
C SER A 61 -5.85 4.38 -7.36
N PHE A 62 -4.62 4.86 -7.37
CA PHE A 62 -3.65 4.68 -6.31
C PHE A 62 -2.94 6.01 -6.08
N ILE A 63 -2.80 6.40 -4.83
CA ILE A 63 -1.94 7.49 -4.39
C ILE A 63 -1.08 6.98 -3.25
N GLY A 64 0.23 7.14 -3.38
CA GLY A 64 1.23 6.70 -2.42
C GLY A 64 2.26 7.80 -2.16
N PHE A 65 2.85 7.78 -0.98
CA PHE A 65 3.89 8.70 -0.57
C PHE A 65 4.92 7.96 0.29
N ILE A 66 6.20 8.10 -0.06
CA ILE A 66 7.34 7.57 0.67
C ILE A 66 8.11 8.77 1.20
N GLN A 67 7.94 9.07 2.49
CA GLN A 67 8.41 10.32 3.09
C GLN A 67 9.94 10.49 3.04
N SER A 68 10.67 9.40 3.25
CA SER A 68 12.13 9.39 3.28
C SER A 68 12.79 9.67 1.94
N GLU A 69 12.09 9.33 0.85
CA GLU A 69 12.55 9.53 -0.52
C GLU A 69 11.99 10.81 -1.13
N GLU A 70 11.17 11.57 -0.37
CA GLU A 70 10.38 12.69 -0.86
C GLU A 70 9.57 12.34 -2.13
N LEU A 71 9.14 11.07 -2.24
CA LEU A 71 8.57 10.49 -3.46
C LEU A 71 7.05 10.32 -3.34
N GLY A 72 6.33 10.99 -4.24
CA GLY A 72 4.89 10.79 -4.45
C GLY A 72 4.61 9.92 -5.68
N ILE A 73 3.68 8.97 -5.53
CA ILE A 73 3.24 8.05 -6.59
C ILE A 73 1.75 8.28 -6.82
N ILE A 74 1.33 8.56 -8.05
CA ILE A 74 -0.09 8.63 -8.43
C ILE A 74 -0.29 7.76 -9.67
N ILE A 75 -1.22 6.82 -9.58
CA ILE A 75 -1.60 5.96 -10.70
C ILE A 75 -3.10 6.05 -10.88
N LEU A 76 -3.54 6.44 -12.07
CA LEU A 76 -4.94 6.53 -12.47
C LEU A 76 -5.13 5.69 -13.71
N VAL A 77 -6.11 4.78 -13.69
CA VAL A 77 -6.47 3.98 -14.85
C VAL A 77 -7.97 3.95 -15.03
N ASN A 78 -8.41 3.85 -16.28
CA ASN A 78 -9.80 3.73 -16.69
C ASN A 78 -10.19 2.27 -16.99
N GLN A 79 -9.52 1.32 -16.33
CA GLN A 79 -9.79 -0.10 -16.48
C GLN A 79 -10.14 -0.71 -15.12
N GLU A 80 -11.02 -1.71 -15.16
CA GLU A 80 -11.27 -2.55 -14.01
C GLU A 80 -10.05 -3.42 -13.68
N GLY A 81 -9.91 -3.78 -12.40
CA GLY A 81 -8.84 -4.65 -11.92
C GLY A 81 -7.91 -3.98 -10.91
N SER A 82 -6.89 -4.72 -10.46
CA SER A 82 -5.98 -4.31 -9.38
C SER A 82 -4.68 -3.67 -9.85
N PHE A 83 -4.63 -3.19 -11.11
CA PHE A 83 -3.41 -2.65 -11.70
C PHE A 83 -2.78 -1.49 -10.91
N PRO A 84 -3.52 -0.42 -10.52
CA PRO A 84 -2.91 0.73 -9.83
C PRO A 84 -2.28 0.33 -8.51
N LEU A 85 -2.99 -0.49 -7.76
CA LEU A 85 -2.52 -1.02 -6.49
C LEU A 85 -1.27 -1.88 -6.65
N LYS A 86 -1.29 -2.86 -7.55
CA LYS A 86 -0.17 -3.79 -7.74
C LYS A 86 1.11 -3.06 -8.13
N ASN A 87 1.00 -2.12 -9.07
CA ASN A 87 2.15 -1.34 -9.51
C ASN A 87 2.59 -0.31 -8.46
N GLY A 88 1.66 0.30 -7.71
CA GLY A 88 1.99 1.22 -6.63
C GLY A 88 2.76 0.55 -5.50
N LEU A 89 2.35 -0.67 -5.12
CA LEU A 89 3.10 -1.50 -4.17
C LEU A 89 4.43 -1.98 -4.75
N GLY A 90 4.45 -2.40 -6.02
CA GLY A 90 5.67 -2.81 -6.73
C GLY A 90 6.73 -1.71 -6.72
N LEU A 91 6.35 -0.49 -7.11
CA LEU A 91 7.24 0.68 -7.07
C LEU A 91 7.79 0.91 -5.67
N TRP A 92 6.95 0.84 -4.62
CA TRP A 92 7.44 0.98 -3.26
C TRP A 92 8.51 -0.05 -2.89
N PHE A 93 8.41 -1.28 -3.39
CA PHE A 93 9.44 -2.30 -3.18
C PHE A 93 10.76 -1.98 -3.89
N ASP A 94 10.72 -1.38 -5.07
CA ASP A 94 11.94 -0.96 -5.78
C ASP A 94 12.74 0.08 -4.98
N TYR A 95 12.12 0.77 -4.02
CA TYR A 95 12.79 1.71 -3.12
C TYR A 95 13.17 1.12 -1.77
N MET A 96 12.97 -0.19 -1.55
CA MET A 96 13.35 -0.86 -0.29
C MET A 96 14.78 -1.41 -0.23
N ASP A 97 15.54 -1.26 -1.31
CA ASP A 97 16.98 -1.60 -1.36
C ASP A 97 17.81 -0.82 -0.34
#